data_AF-A0A557QM17-F1
#
_entry.id   AF-A0A557QM17-F1
#
_cell.length_a   1.000
_cell.length_b   1.000
_cell.length_c   1.000
_cell.angle_alpha   90.00
_cell.angle_beta   90.00
_cell.angle_gamma   90.00
#
_symmetry.space_group_name_H-M   'P 1'
#
loop_
_entity.id
_entity.type
_entity.pdbx_description
1 polymer ?
#
loop_
_entity_poly.entity_id
_entity_poly.type
_entity_poly.pdbx_seq_one_letter_code
_entity_poly.pdbx_strand_id
1 'polypeptide(L)'
;MTRSKARLLVQFEFDLDVPDSFAALDAAALQKQLTLALGDTVFAGMRTVSSKQLSKADIQVEAYRHRVEANRVDAPSIDAALLARIAPHLTDLEVQQLSVRAAAKAPTGADALRAYLRRQALAVANDYRLVPCAVQAAMSNGAMVTLGAKLNLTNGGVLVDEAHRKTRLKSDQPTVNVTLGEPQIILPAKLSGHTLSGPVLAVDVTHMAPHRDALQSAWAATQCVSG
;
A
#
# COMPACT_ATOMS: atom_id res chain seq x y z
N MET A 1 -10.15 -43.13 15.90
CA MET A 1 -9.13 -42.48 15.05
C MET A 1 -9.54 -41.05 14.79
N THR A 2 -8.77 -40.08 15.27
CA THR A 2 -9.00 -38.64 15.05
C THR A 2 -8.51 -38.28 13.66
N ARG A 3 -9.43 -37.92 12.74
CA ARG A 3 -9.05 -37.37 11.43
C ARG A 3 -8.61 -35.91 11.60
N SER A 4 -7.42 -35.59 11.10
CA SER A 4 -6.91 -34.22 11.05
C SER A 4 -7.42 -33.52 9.77
N LYS A 5 -7.72 -32.22 9.85
CA LYS A 5 -8.18 -31.42 8.70
C LYS A 5 -7.02 -30.57 8.18
N ALA A 6 -6.82 -30.57 6.87
CA ALA A 6 -5.82 -29.75 6.20
C ALA A 6 -6.47 -28.93 5.07
N ARG A 7 -5.92 -27.74 4.80
CA ARG A 7 -6.30 -26.92 3.65
C ARG A 7 -5.16 -26.97 2.63
N LEU A 8 -5.47 -27.42 1.43
CA LEU A 8 -4.56 -27.43 0.29
C LEU A 8 -4.99 -26.35 -0.72
N LEU A 9 -4.06 -25.51 -1.14
CA LEU A 9 -4.23 -24.55 -2.24
C LEU A 9 -3.28 -24.97 -3.37
N VAL A 10 -3.81 -25.15 -4.57
CA VAL A 10 -3.05 -25.43 -5.79
C VAL A 10 -3.43 -24.36 -6.81
N GLN A 11 -2.44 -23.61 -7.29
CA GLN A 11 -2.63 -22.51 -8.25
C GLN A 11 -2.04 -22.90 -9.60
N PHE A 12 -2.79 -22.61 -10.66
CA PHE A 12 -2.37 -22.76 -12.06
C PHE A 12 -2.45 -21.40 -12.72
N GLU A 13 -1.44 -21.07 -13.52
CA GLU A 13 -1.35 -19.82 -14.26
C GLU A 13 -1.28 -20.13 -15.75
N PHE A 14 -2.01 -19.35 -16.54
CA PHE A 14 -2.10 -19.53 -17.98
C PHE A 14 -1.80 -18.20 -18.66
N ASP A 15 -0.74 -18.19 -19.46
CA ASP A 15 -0.49 -17.10 -20.40
C ASP A 15 -1.30 -17.37 -21.66
N LEU A 16 -2.27 -16.49 -21.91
CA LEU A 16 -3.25 -16.66 -22.97
C LEU A 16 -3.01 -15.64 -24.07
N ASP A 17 -2.87 -16.11 -25.31
CA ASP A 17 -3.06 -15.29 -26.48
C ASP A 17 -4.58 -15.14 -26.73
N VAL A 18 -5.10 -13.91 -26.60
CA VAL A 18 -6.54 -13.64 -26.65
C VAL A 18 -6.90 -12.80 -27.88
N PRO A 19 -8.00 -13.10 -28.59
CA PRO A 19 -8.38 -12.35 -29.77
C PRO A 19 -8.82 -10.91 -29.43
N ASP A 20 -8.79 -10.01 -30.42
CA ASP A 20 -9.10 -8.58 -30.25
C ASP A 20 -10.44 -8.30 -29.57
N SER A 21 -11.43 -9.17 -29.80
CA SER A 21 -12.76 -9.10 -29.16
C SER A 21 -12.69 -9.22 -27.64
N PHE A 22 -11.72 -9.95 -27.10
CA PHE A 22 -11.42 -10.03 -25.66
C PHE A 22 -10.48 -8.90 -25.23
N ALA A 23 -9.55 -8.49 -26.10
CA ALA A 23 -8.64 -7.36 -25.87
C ALA A 23 -9.35 -5.99 -25.77
N ALA A 24 -10.61 -5.89 -26.19
CA ALA A 24 -11.42 -4.68 -26.03
C ALA A 24 -12.20 -4.62 -24.69
N LEU A 25 -12.28 -5.72 -23.93
CA LEU A 25 -13.14 -5.84 -22.74
C LEU A 25 -12.50 -5.26 -21.47
N ASP A 26 -13.28 -4.59 -20.61
CA ASP A 26 -12.77 -4.26 -19.26
C ASP A 26 -12.46 -5.53 -18.44
N ALA A 27 -11.75 -5.37 -17.30
CA ALA A 27 -11.30 -6.50 -16.50
C ALA A 27 -12.44 -7.41 -16.01
N ALA A 28 -13.58 -6.82 -15.63
CA ALA A 28 -14.73 -7.58 -15.13
C ALA A 28 -15.41 -8.38 -16.25
N ALA A 29 -15.57 -7.76 -17.42
CA ALA A 29 -16.10 -8.41 -18.62
C ALA A 29 -15.15 -9.51 -19.13
N LEU A 30 -13.84 -9.27 -19.11
CA LEU A 30 -12.82 -10.25 -19.50
C LEU A 30 -12.85 -11.48 -18.59
N GLN A 31 -12.82 -11.27 -17.26
CA GLN A 31 -12.92 -12.36 -16.29
C GLN A 31 -14.20 -13.18 -16.48
N LYS A 32 -15.34 -12.50 -16.68
CA LYS A 32 -16.62 -13.17 -16.92
C LYS A 32 -16.60 -14.00 -18.20
N GLN A 33 -16.10 -13.45 -19.30
CA GLN A 33 -16.04 -14.15 -20.58
C GLN A 33 -15.08 -15.34 -20.54
N LEU A 34 -13.91 -15.21 -19.90
CA LEU A 34 -12.98 -16.32 -19.72
C LEU A 34 -13.55 -17.41 -18.80
N THR A 35 -14.31 -17.03 -17.76
CA THR A 35 -15.02 -17.99 -16.91
C THR A 35 -16.04 -18.80 -17.72
N LEU A 36 -16.80 -18.13 -18.60
CA LEU A 36 -17.75 -18.79 -19.49
C LEU A 36 -17.05 -19.68 -20.52
N ALA A 37 -15.90 -19.23 -21.07
CA ALA A 37 -15.13 -19.99 -22.05
C ALA A 37 -14.52 -21.27 -21.46
N LEU A 38 -14.02 -21.22 -20.22
CA LEU A 38 -13.57 -22.41 -19.49
C LEU A 38 -14.73 -23.37 -19.20
N GLY A 39 -15.90 -22.82 -18.83
CA GLY A 39 -17.14 -23.55 -18.65
C GLY A 39 -17.12 -24.56 -17.50
N ASP A 40 -18.29 -25.17 -17.25
CA ASP A 40 -18.48 -26.10 -16.14
C ASP A 40 -17.61 -27.36 -16.26
N THR A 41 -17.26 -27.76 -17.49
CA THR A 41 -16.43 -28.94 -17.75
C THR A 41 -15.07 -28.84 -17.07
N VAL A 42 -14.42 -27.66 -17.10
CA VAL A 42 -13.12 -27.47 -16.46
C VAL A 42 -13.28 -27.47 -14.94
N PHE A 43 -14.22 -26.70 -14.39
CA PHE A 43 -14.38 -26.58 -12.93
C PHE A 43 -14.86 -27.88 -12.27
N ALA A 44 -15.80 -28.58 -12.89
CA ALA A 44 -16.25 -29.90 -12.43
C ALA A 44 -15.19 -30.99 -12.67
N GLY A 45 -14.48 -30.91 -13.80
CA GLY A 45 -13.39 -31.82 -14.13
C GLY A 45 -12.25 -31.75 -13.11
N MET A 46 -11.81 -30.54 -12.74
CA MET A 46 -10.78 -30.33 -11.72
C MET A 46 -11.17 -30.92 -10.37
N ARG A 47 -12.42 -30.71 -9.93
CA ARG A 47 -12.94 -31.33 -8.70
C ARG A 47 -12.88 -32.86 -8.79
N THR A 48 -13.33 -33.42 -9.91
CA THR A 48 -13.43 -34.86 -10.12
C THR A 48 -12.06 -35.53 -10.11
N VAL A 49 -11.11 -34.97 -10.88
CA VAL A 49 -9.73 -35.49 -10.95
C VAL A 49 -9.02 -35.37 -9.61
N SER A 50 -9.10 -34.20 -8.97
CA SER A 50 -8.46 -33.97 -7.66
C SER A 50 -9.01 -34.93 -6.60
N SER A 51 -10.34 -35.10 -6.55
CA SER A 51 -10.98 -36.03 -5.61
C SER A 51 -10.56 -37.48 -5.85
N LYS A 52 -10.47 -37.90 -7.13
CA LYS A 52 -10.04 -39.25 -7.51
C LYS A 52 -8.57 -39.53 -7.18
N GLN A 53 -7.69 -38.54 -7.27
CA GLN A 53 -6.28 -38.74 -6.93
C GLN A 53 -6.07 -38.72 -5.42
N LEU A 54 -6.72 -37.80 -4.70
CA LEU A 54 -6.63 -37.72 -3.24
C LEU A 54 -7.24 -38.94 -2.55
N SER A 55 -8.30 -39.53 -3.11
CA SER A 55 -8.91 -40.74 -2.55
C SER A 55 -8.00 -41.96 -2.61
N LYS A 56 -7.01 -42.01 -3.52
CA LYS A 56 -5.98 -43.08 -3.53
C LYS A 56 -5.07 -43.05 -2.31
N ALA A 57 -5.01 -41.92 -1.60
CA ALA A 57 -4.29 -41.74 -0.36
C ALA A 57 -5.24 -41.64 0.85
N ASP A 58 -6.48 -42.12 0.71
CA ASP A 58 -7.55 -42.06 1.73
C ASP A 58 -7.91 -40.62 2.17
N ILE A 59 -7.60 -39.61 1.35
CA ILE A 59 -7.96 -38.21 1.60
C ILE A 59 -9.30 -37.90 0.93
N GLN A 60 -10.29 -37.49 1.73
CA GLN A 60 -11.60 -37.09 1.24
C GLN A 60 -11.69 -35.56 1.09
N VAL A 61 -12.17 -35.11 -0.06
CA VAL A 61 -12.42 -33.68 -0.32
C VAL A 61 -13.79 -33.30 0.25
N GLU A 62 -13.80 -32.61 1.39
CA GLU A 62 -15.05 -32.16 2.04
C GLU A 62 -15.64 -30.91 1.37
N ALA A 63 -14.81 -30.03 0.82
CA ALA A 63 -15.25 -28.80 0.17
C ALA A 63 -14.34 -28.44 -1.00
N TYR A 64 -14.94 -27.97 -2.09
CA TYR A 64 -14.24 -27.45 -3.26
C TYR A 64 -14.70 -26.01 -3.50
N ARG A 65 -13.75 -25.08 -3.51
CA ARG A 65 -13.98 -23.67 -3.83
C ARG A 65 -12.99 -23.31 -4.92
N HIS A 66 -13.46 -22.56 -5.92
CA HIS A 66 -12.59 -22.04 -6.97
C HIS A 66 -12.85 -20.54 -7.12
N ARG A 67 -11.83 -19.84 -7.61
CA ARG A 67 -11.90 -18.44 -8.00
C ARG A 67 -11.17 -18.32 -9.32
N VAL A 68 -11.78 -17.64 -10.28
CA VAL A 68 -11.14 -17.28 -11.54
C VAL A 68 -10.71 -15.82 -11.42
N GLU A 69 -9.47 -15.53 -11.76
CA GLU A 69 -8.95 -14.17 -11.89
C GLU A 69 -8.38 -14.05 -13.31
N ALA A 70 -8.63 -12.92 -13.97
CA ALA A 70 -8.12 -12.66 -15.30
C ALA A 70 -7.46 -11.29 -15.31
N ASN A 71 -6.16 -11.28 -15.54
CA ASN A 71 -5.37 -10.06 -15.64
C ASN A 71 -4.72 -10.03 -17.02
N ARG A 72 -4.65 -8.84 -17.62
CA ARG A 72 -3.93 -8.66 -18.89
C ARG A 72 -2.44 -8.54 -18.59
N VAL A 73 -1.64 -9.34 -19.29
CA VAL A 73 -0.18 -9.31 -19.18
C VAL A 73 0.38 -8.05 -19.86
N ASP A 74 -0.20 -7.63 -20.99
CA ASP A 74 0.23 -6.46 -21.77
C ASP A 74 -0.59 -5.18 -21.51
N ALA A 75 -1.33 -5.12 -20.39
CA ALA A 75 -2.00 -3.87 -20.06
C ALA A 75 -0.96 -2.77 -19.85
N PRO A 76 -1.13 -1.57 -20.47
CA PRO A 76 -0.28 -0.44 -20.13
C PRO A 76 -0.33 -0.26 -18.63
N SER A 77 0.83 -0.20 -17.99
CA SER A 77 0.97 0.02 -16.56
C SER A 77 1.79 1.27 -16.31
N ILE A 78 1.49 1.95 -15.22
CA ILE A 78 2.34 3.05 -14.75
C ILE A 78 3.57 2.44 -14.08
N ASP A 79 4.75 3.02 -14.35
CA ASP A 79 5.99 2.62 -13.68
C ASP A 79 5.80 2.57 -12.15
N ALA A 80 6.01 1.38 -11.58
CA ALA A 80 5.88 1.13 -10.16
C ALA A 80 6.87 1.97 -9.35
N ALA A 81 8.07 2.22 -9.88
CA ALA A 81 9.08 3.06 -9.21
C ALA A 81 8.61 4.52 -9.12
N LEU A 82 7.98 5.05 -10.18
CA LEU A 82 7.33 6.36 -10.15
C LEU A 82 6.24 6.43 -9.07
N LEU A 83 5.38 5.42 -8.99
CA LEU A 83 4.31 5.36 -7.99
C LEU A 83 4.87 5.28 -6.56
N ALA A 84 5.88 4.45 -6.32
CA ALA A 84 6.54 4.34 -5.03
C ALA A 84 7.14 5.67 -4.56
N ARG A 85 7.67 6.49 -5.47
CA ARG A 85 8.17 7.84 -5.14
C ARG A 85 7.06 8.85 -4.84
N ILE A 86 5.94 8.80 -5.59
CA ILE A 86 4.82 9.72 -5.41
C ILE A 86 3.98 9.36 -4.18
N ALA A 87 3.97 8.08 -3.82
CA ALA A 87 3.10 7.52 -2.81
C ALA A 87 3.87 6.49 -1.95
N PRO A 88 4.87 6.93 -1.17
CA PRO A 88 5.67 6.04 -0.33
C PRO A 88 4.85 5.36 0.76
N HIS A 89 3.64 5.87 1.04
CA HIS A 89 2.72 5.23 1.96
C HIS A 89 2.14 3.92 1.44
N LEU A 90 2.05 3.70 0.13
CA LEU A 90 1.43 2.50 -0.46
C LEU A 90 2.37 1.30 -0.41
N THR A 91 1.87 0.16 0.10
CA THR A 91 2.55 -1.14 0.07
C THR A 91 2.83 -1.59 -1.36
N ASP A 92 3.73 -2.56 -1.54
CA ASP A 92 4.07 -3.08 -2.88
C ASP A 92 2.84 -3.62 -3.62
N LEU A 93 1.98 -4.35 -2.91
CA LEU A 93 0.73 -4.86 -3.46
C LEU A 93 -0.20 -3.73 -3.94
N GLU A 94 -0.32 -2.66 -3.16
CA GLU A 94 -1.15 -1.51 -3.52
C GLU A 94 -0.56 -0.71 -4.69
N VAL A 95 0.76 -0.61 -4.77
CA VAL A 95 1.46 0.00 -5.91
C VAL A 95 1.17 -0.79 -7.18
N GLN A 96 1.25 -2.12 -7.14
CA GLN A 96 0.94 -2.99 -8.28
C GLN A 96 -0.53 -2.89 -8.70
N GLN A 97 -1.46 -2.88 -7.75
CA GLN A 97 -2.88 -2.72 -8.08
C GLN A 97 -3.17 -1.35 -8.68
N LEU A 98 -2.54 -0.30 -8.14
CA LEU A 98 -2.71 1.07 -8.64
C LEU A 98 -2.06 1.27 -10.01
N SER A 99 -0.92 0.65 -10.30
CA SER A 99 -0.20 0.82 -11.57
C SER A 99 -1.05 0.40 -12.76
N VAL A 100 -1.79 -0.71 -12.63
CA VAL A 100 -2.71 -1.21 -13.65
C VAL A 100 -3.98 -0.36 -13.70
N ARG A 101 -4.59 -0.08 -12.54
CA ARG A 101 -5.87 0.65 -12.47
C ARG A 101 -5.77 2.09 -12.98
N ALA A 102 -4.67 2.77 -12.70
CA ALA A 102 -4.49 4.19 -13.03
C ALA A 102 -4.10 4.41 -14.50
N ALA A 103 -3.54 3.40 -15.17
CA ALA A 103 -2.99 3.55 -16.51
C ALA A 103 -4.04 3.94 -17.56
N ALA A 104 -5.25 3.39 -17.48
CA ALA A 104 -6.31 3.61 -18.47
C ALA A 104 -6.76 5.07 -18.60
N LYS A 105 -6.57 5.90 -17.57
CA LYS A 105 -6.97 7.32 -17.54
C LYS A 105 -5.80 8.25 -17.23
N ALA A 106 -4.58 7.78 -17.43
CA ALA A 106 -3.39 8.55 -17.16
C ALA A 106 -3.31 9.76 -18.11
N PRO A 107 -3.26 11.01 -17.59
CA PRO A 107 -3.15 12.18 -18.45
C PRO A 107 -1.76 12.26 -19.09
N THR A 108 -1.67 12.92 -20.24
CA THR A 108 -0.41 13.24 -20.90
C THR A 108 0.28 14.41 -20.19
N GLY A 109 1.59 14.30 -19.95
CA GLY A 109 2.42 15.34 -19.31
C GLY A 109 2.81 15.01 -17.87
N ALA A 110 4.08 15.25 -17.53
CA ALA A 110 4.69 14.76 -16.29
C ALA A 110 4.01 15.30 -15.01
N ASP A 111 3.69 16.59 -14.97
CA ASP A 111 3.09 17.21 -13.78
C ASP A 111 1.62 16.83 -13.60
N ALA A 112 0.86 16.80 -14.68
CA ALA A 112 -0.53 16.34 -14.69
C ALA A 112 -0.61 14.86 -14.26
N LEU A 113 0.31 14.03 -14.77
CA LEU A 113 0.44 12.62 -14.38
C LEU A 113 0.76 12.51 -12.90
N ARG A 114 1.76 13.26 -12.40
CA ARG A 114 2.13 13.23 -10.98
C ARG A 114 0.95 13.59 -10.07
N ALA A 115 0.24 14.67 -10.38
CA ALA A 115 -0.93 15.11 -9.63
C ALA A 115 -2.08 14.08 -9.69
N TYR A 116 -2.32 13.50 -10.87
CA TYR A 116 -3.31 12.44 -11.05
C TYR A 116 -2.98 11.21 -10.19
N LEU A 117 -1.76 10.67 -10.31
CA LEU A 117 -1.33 9.49 -9.56
C LEU A 117 -1.35 9.74 -8.05
N ARG A 118 -0.96 10.94 -7.60
CA ARG A 118 -1.04 11.31 -6.19
C ARG A 118 -2.47 11.25 -5.67
N ARG A 119 -3.44 11.82 -6.40
CA ARG A 119 -4.86 11.73 -6.02
C ARG A 119 -5.36 10.29 -5.98
N GLN A 120 -5.01 9.48 -6.97
CA GLN A 120 -5.40 8.07 -6.98
C GLN A 120 -4.79 7.30 -5.81
N ALA A 121 -3.54 7.55 -5.46
CA ALA A 121 -2.86 6.93 -4.34
C ALA A 121 -3.43 7.32 -2.98
N LEU A 122 -3.87 8.57 -2.82
CA LEU A 122 -4.56 9.01 -1.60
C LEU A 122 -5.93 8.33 -1.43
N ALA A 123 -6.58 7.92 -2.53
CA ALA A 123 -7.85 7.19 -2.48
C ALA A 123 -7.69 5.68 -2.19
N VAL A 124 -6.47 5.13 -2.24
CA VAL A 124 -6.23 3.70 -1.94
C VAL A 124 -6.24 3.44 -0.43
N ALA A 125 -5.56 4.30 0.34
CA ALA A 125 -5.48 4.17 1.78
C ALA A 125 -6.26 5.30 2.44
N ASN A 126 -7.49 5.01 2.88
CA ASN A 126 -8.32 5.98 3.60
C ASN A 126 -7.91 6.15 5.08
N ASP A 127 -7.01 5.28 5.56
CA ASP A 127 -6.54 5.27 6.93
C ASP A 127 -5.22 6.03 7.11
N TYR A 128 -5.06 6.61 8.30
CA TYR A 128 -3.82 7.26 8.71
C TYR A 128 -2.73 6.21 8.96
N ARG A 129 -1.73 6.15 8.06
CA ARG A 129 -0.54 5.32 8.25
C ARG A 129 0.47 6.05 9.12
N LEU A 130 0.31 5.87 10.43
CA LEU A 130 1.11 6.55 11.45
C LEU A 130 2.31 5.71 11.88
N VAL A 131 3.47 6.34 11.90
CA VAL A 131 4.72 5.78 12.44
C VAL A 131 5.19 6.66 13.61
N PRO A 132 5.52 6.07 14.77
CA PRO A 132 6.12 6.80 15.88
C PRO A 132 7.42 7.50 15.43
N CYS A 133 7.59 8.75 15.85
CA CYS A 133 8.77 9.53 15.56
C CYS A 133 9.07 10.51 16.71
N ALA A 134 10.24 11.14 16.65
CA ALA A 134 10.60 12.25 17.53
C ALA A 134 10.86 13.51 16.72
N VAL A 135 10.49 14.67 17.26
CA VAL A 135 10.71 15.98 16.66
C VAL A 135 11.77 16.72 17.46
N GLN A 136 12.89 17.08 16.83
CA GLN A 136 13.92 17.92 17.41
C GLN A 136 13.82 19.34 16.84
N ALA A 137 13.55 20.31 17.71
CA ALA A 137 13.30 21.69 17.32
C ALA A 137 13.79 22.69 18.39
N ALA A 138 13.99 23.94 17.98
CA ALA A 138 14.23 25.04 18.91
C ALA A 138 12.90 25.58 19.47
N MET A 139 12.87 25.84 20.77
CA MET A 139 11.80 26.57 21.46
C MET A 139 11.96 28.08 21.28
N SER A 140 10.92 28.86 21.59
CA SER A 140 10.96 30.34 21.48
C SER A 140 12.04 31.01 22.34
N ASN A 141 12.49 30.36 23.42
CA ASN A 141 13.61 30.81 24.26
C ASN A 141 14.99 30.38 23.74
N GLY A 142 15.06 29.72 22.58
CA GLY A 142 16.30 29.23 21.97
C GLY A 142 16.78 27.86 22.46
N ALA A 143 16.16 27.27 23.50
CA ALA A 143 16.52 25.93 23.96
C ALA A 143 16.07 24.85 22.96
N MET A 144 16.87 23.79 22.81
CA MET A 144 16.50 22.64 21.99
C MET A 144 15.59 21.69 22.79
N VAL A 145 14.55 21.17 22.13
CA VAL A 145 13.61 20.22 22.70
C VAL A 145 13.41 19.03 21.77
N THR A 146 13.18 17.86 22.36
CA THR A 146 12.73 16.65 21.66
C THR A 146 11.29 16.35 22.06
N LEU A 147 10.39 16.21 21.08
CA LEU A 147 8.97 15.94 21.30
C LEU A 147 8.61 14.56 20.74
N GLY A 148 7.86 13.76 21.50
CA GLY A 148 7.19 12.58 20.96
C GLY A 148 6.12 12.97 19.94
N ALA A 149 6.05 12.22 18.84
CA ALA A 149 5.11 12.48 17.76
C ALA A 149 4.82 11.22 16.92
N LYS A 150 3.89 11.36 15.98
CA LYS A 150 3.61 10.38 14.93
C LYS A 150 3.67 11.03 13.56
N LEU A 151 4.44 10.46 12.64
CA LEU A 151 4.49 10.86 11.24
C LEU A 151 3.40 10.12 10.47
N ASN A 152 2.57 10.86 9.75
CA ASN A 152 1.62 10.30 8.81
C ASN A 152 2.27 10.10 7.44
N LEU A 153 2.57 8.85 7.07
CA LEU A 153 3.18 8.52 5.79
C LEU A 153 2.31 8.95 4.61
N THR A 154 0.98 9.00 4.78
CA THR A 154 0.05 9.32 3.70
C THR A 154 0.20 10.76 3.22
N ASN A 155 0.45 11.73 4.09
CA ASN A 155 0.51 13.16 3.71
C ASN A 155 1.70 13.94 4.26
N GLY A 156 2.58 13.29 5.03
CA GLY A 156 3.75 13.91 5.65
C GLY A 156 3.46 14.74 6.90
N GLY A 157 2.21 14.81 7.35
CA GLY A 157 1.83 15.54 8.57
C GLY A 157 2.44 14.89 9.81
N VAL A 158 2.96 15.72 10.72
CA VAL A 158 3.52 15.26 12.00
C VAL A 158 2.58 15.66 13.12
N LEU A 159 2.06 14.65 13.82
CA LEU A 159 1.13 14.78 14.92
C LEU A 159 1.92 14.71 16.23
N VAL A 160 2.12 15.85 16.87
CA VAL A 160 2.81 15.91 18.15
C VAL A 160 1.92 15.36 19.26
N ASP A 161 2.54 14.61 20.19
CA ASP A 161 1.82 13.98 21.29
C ASP A 161 1.15 15.02 22.21
N GLU A 162 0.10 14.60 22.90
CA GLU A 162 -0.74 15.50 23.70
C GLU A 162 0.04 16.28 24.76
N ALA A 163 1.05 15.63 25.37
CA ALA A 163 1.93 16.23 26.37
C ALA A 163 2.70 17.46 25.85
N HIS A 164 2.85 17.60 24.53
CA HIS A 164 3.68 18.61 23.90
C HIS A 164 2.89 19.65 23.08
N ARG A 165 1.55 19.58 23.06
CA ARG A 165 0.72 20.52 22.27
C ARG A 165 0.91 21.98 22.68
N LYS A 166 1.21 22.24 23.95
CA LYS A 166 1.44 23.60 24.47
C LYS A 166 2.87 24.10 24.26
N THR A 167 3.77 23.25 23.76
CA THR A 167 5.16 23.63 23.52
C THR A 167 5.25 24.62 22.37
N ARG A 168 5.75 25.83 22.65
CA ARG A 168 5.97 26.87 21.64
C ARG A 168 7.35 26.73 21.01
N LEU A 169 7.34 26.29 19.76
CA LEU A 169 8.50 26.21 18.90
C LEU A 169 8.80 27.57 18.26
N LYS A 170 10.08 27.83 17.97
CA LYS A 170 10.54 29.03 17.28
C LYS A 170 10.06 29.02 15.81
N SER A 171 9.34 30.05 15.38
CA SER A 171 8.67 30.09 14.06
C SER A 171 9.61 30.34 12.89
N ASP A 172 10.73 31.04 13.10
CA ASP A 172 11.76 31.41 12.10
C ASP A 172 12.93 30.41 12.05
N GLN A 173 12.78 29.22 12.63
CA GLN A 173 13.84 28.22 12.59
C GLN A 173 13.95 27.59 11.18
N PRO A 174 15.17 27.37 10.65
CA PRO A 174 15.37 27.00 9.26
C PRO A 174 14.87 25.59 8.91
N THR A 175 15.03 24.60 9.79
CA THR A 175 14.55 23.23 9.58
C THR A 175 14.36 22.53 10.92
N VAL A 176 13.25 21.80 11.06
CA VAL A 176 12.96 20.93 12.20
C VAL A 176 13.30 19.49 11.80
N ASN A 177 13.99 18.74 12.66
CA ASN A 177 14.35 17.35 12.35
C ASN A 177 13.30 16.40 12.90
N VAL A 178 12.78 15.51 12.04
CA VAL A 178 11.92 14.39 12.44
C VAL A 178 12.75 13.12 12.36
N THR A 179 12.89 12.42 13.48
CA THR A 179 13.72 11.21 13.57
C THR A 179 12.87 9.97 13.76
N LEU A 180 13.21 8.88 13.07
CA LEU A 180 12.48 7.61 13.09
C LEU A 180 13.43 6.41 13.16
N GLY A 181 13.04 5.41 13.98
CA GLY A 181 13.58 4.04 13.95
C GLY A 181 15.08 3.86 14.20
N GLU A 182 15.55 2.63 13.96
CA GLU A 182 16.95 2.24 13.84
C GLU A 182 17.14 1.45 12.53
N PRO A 183 18.12 1.80 11.66
CA PRO A 183 18.99 2.95 11.76
C PRO A 183 18.20 4.26 11.69
N GLN A 184 18.70 5.29 12.36
CA GLN A 184 17.99 6.55 12.55
C GLN A 184 17.81 7.28 11.20
N ILE A 185 16.55 7.39 10.77
CA ILE A 185 16.16 8.18 9.61
C ILE A 185 15.90 9.60 10.09
N ILE A 186 16.48 10.60 9.42
CA ILE A 186 16.28 12.02 9.74
C ILE A 186 15.60 12.69 8.55
N LEU A 187 14.37 13.15 8.74
CA LEU A 187 13.58 13.82 7.74
C LEU A 187 13.44 15.31 8.08
N PRO A 188 13.72 16.22 7.13
CA PRO A 188 13.49 17.65 7.35
C PRO A 188 12.00 17.95 7.31
N ALA A 189 11.52 18.64 8.34
CA ALA A 189 10.16 19.13 8.45
C ALA A 189 10.12 20.65 8.47
N LYS A 190 9.02 21.18 7.93
CA LYS A 190 8.68 22.60 7.99
C LYS A 190 7.65 22.84 9.09
N LEU A 191 7.92 23.85 9.92
CA LEU A 191 6.95 24.42 10.85
C LEU A 191 6.16 25.52 10.14
N SER A 192 4.85 25.32 9.98
CA SER A 192 3.96 26.30 9.32
C SER A 192 3.20 27.18 10.30
N GLY A 193 3.30 26.91 11.60
CA GLY A 193 2.66 27.70 12.66
C GLY A 193 2.20 26.82 13.83
N HIS A 194 1.29 27.36 14.63
CA HIS A 194 0.71 26.69 15.78
C HIS A 194 -0.81 26.81 15.73
N THR A 195 -1.50 25.72 16.06
CA THR A 195 -2.95 25.70 16.24
C THR A 195 -3.28 25.34 17.69
N LEU A 196 -4.57 25.25 18.01
CA LEU A 196 -5.03 24.78 19.32
C LEU A 196 -4.56 23.34 19.63
N SER A 197 -4.30 22.53 18.60
CA SER A 197 -3.79 21.16 18.74
C SER A 197 -2.27 21.07 18.72
N GLY A 198 -1.55 22.19 18.69
CA GLY A 198 -0.09 22.25 18.80
C GLY A 198 0.62 22.73 17.53
N PRO A 199 1.94 22.52 17.42
CA PRO A 199 2.72 22.93 16.26
C PRO A 199 2.29 22.17 14.99
N VAL A 200 2.15 22.90 13.89
CA VAL A 200 1.81 22.32 12.58
C VAL A 200 3.09 22.04 11.82
N LEU A 201 3.46 20.77 11.79
CA LEU A 201 4.70 20.27 11.19
C LEU A 201 4.38 19.35 10.01
N ALA A 202 5.13 19.50 8.93
CA ALA A 202 5.00 18.63 7.76
C ALA A 202 6.37 18.28 7.16
N VAL A 203 6.54 17.01 6.84
CA VAL A 203 7.64 16.47 6.03
C VAL A 203 7.16 16.39 4.59
N ASP A 204 7.96 16.87 3.64
CA ASP A 204 7.64 16.70 2.23
C ASP A 204 7.74 15.22 1.81
N VAL A 205 6.78 14.76 1.01
CA VAL A 205 6.73 13.38 0.51
C VAL A 205 8.01 12.98 -0.23
N THR A 206 8.64 13.93 -0.92
CA THR A 206 9.91 13.71 -1.62
C THR A 206 11.05 13.34 -0.69
N HIS A 207 11.03 13.80 0.57
CA HIS A 207 12.00 13.38 1.59
C HIS A 207 11.68 11.99 2.16
N MET A 208 10.42 11.55 2.13
CA MET A 208 10.02 10.22 2.60
C MET A 208 10.32 9.12 1.56
N ALA A 209 10.22 9.44 0.26
CA ALA A 209 10.35 8.47 -0.82
C ALA A 209 11.64 7.62 -0.80
N PRO A 210 12.84 8.18 -0.54
CA PRO A 210 14.08 7.39 -0.45
C PRO A 210 14.09 6.37 0.70
N HIS A 211 13.24 6.59 1.71
CA HIS A 211 13.18 5.80 2.93
C HIS A 211 11.94 4.90 2.99
N ARG A 212 11.23 4.74 1.87
CA ARG A 212 9.95 4.04 1.78
C ARG A 212 9.96 2.71 2.52
N ASP A 213 10.89 1.82 2.21
CA ASP A 213 10.85 0.44 2.71
C ASP A 213 11.05 0.38 4.24
N ALA A 214 11.92 1.25 4.77
CA ALA A 214 12.13 1.38 6.21
C ALA A 214 10.90 1.97 6.91
N LEU A 215 10.28 3.00 6.31
CA LEU A 215 9.05 3.60 6.84
C LEU A 215 7.86 2.62 6.83
N GLN A 216 7.74 1.81 5.77
CA GLN A 216 6.72 0.76 5.68
C GLN A 216 6.95 -0.35 6.69
N SER A 217 8.19 -0.78 6.88
CA SER A 217 8.55 -1.76 7.90
C SER A 217 8.21 -1.26 9.30
N ALA A 218 8.52 0.01 9.60
CA ALA A 218 8.17 0.64 10.87
C ALA A 218 6.66 0.75 11.08
N TRP A 219 5.90 1.06 10.02
CA TRP A 219 4.44 1.05 10.07
C TRP A 219 3.87 -0.36 10.27
N ALA A 220 4.36 -1.36 9.55
CA ALA A 220 3.91 -2.74 9.70
C ALA A 220 4.17 -3.26 11.14
N ALA A 221 5.30 -2.89 11.74
CA ALA A 221 5.61 -3.24 13.12
C ALA A 221 4.60 -2.65 14.13
N THR A 222 4.04 -1.46 13.87
CA THR A 222 3.01 -0.88 14.76
C THR A 222 1.66 -1.58 14.67
N GLN A 223 1.36 -2.21 13.52
CA GLN A 223 0.15 -3.02 13.35
C GLN A 223 0.22 -4.31 14.19
N CYS A 224 1.39 -4.94 14.29
CA CYS A 224 1.57 -6.19 15.04
C CYS A 224 1.47 -6.01 16.57
N VAL A 225 1.78 -4.83 17.11
CA VAL A 225 1.71 -4.54 18.55
C VAL A 225 0.27 -4.21 19.01
N SER A 226 -0.64 -4.00 18.05
CA SER A 226 -2.04 -3.62 18.31
C SER A 226 -3.02 -4.80 18.24
N GLY A 227 -2.51 -6.04 18.10
CA GLY A 227 -3.28 -7.28 17.96
C GLY A 227 -3.24 -8.18 19.19
#